data_AF-A0A3B8PME8-F1
#
_entry.id   AF-A0A3B8PME8-F1
#
_cell.length_a   1.000
_cell.length_b   1.000
_cell.length_c   1.000
_cell.angle_alpha   90.00
_cell.angle_beta   90.00
_cell.angle_gamma   90.00
#
_symmetry.space_group_name_H-M   'P 1'
#
loop_
_entity.id
_entity.type
_entity.pdbx_description
1 polymer ?
#
loop_
_entity_poly.entity_id
_entity_poly.type
_entity_poly.pdbx_seq_one_letter_code
_entity_poly.pdbx_strand_id
1 'polypeptide(L)'
;GYDLYAETQFHFGQLDLDAYKVLVISAHPEYWSQEMYFRLKAWVFERGGKLMYLGGNGLNCAVEFLDDSTITVRNTSSGGSSSDMAKIGKESRLDVYYESEASLLGVRCTEEGIMTGAPYRAIDTSHWIFDGTGLADGDIFGERCLHMRCPGGASGHETDKMSPSSPPGTRLLAKGLNPDEGGADIIHHETESGGEVFSVGSISYPCSLPVDENISKITRNVVERFVS
;
A
#
# COMPACT_ATOMS: atom_id res chain seq x y z
N GLY A 1 -0.30 -19.30 -12.36
CA GLY A 1 0.48 -19.51 -11.13
C GLY A 1 0.97 -18.17 -10.63
N TYR A 2 1.60 -18.13 -9.47
CA TYR A 2 2.35 -16.98 -8.98
C TYR A 2 3.73 -17.45 -8.54
N ASP A 3 4.72 -16.56 -8.58
CA ASP A 3 6.03 -16.79 -7.99
C ASP A 3 6.15 -15.92 -6.73
N LEU A 4 7.01 -16.34 -5.80
CA LEU A 4 7.23 -15.64 -4.53
C LEU A 4 8.72 -15.33 -4.38
N TYR A 5 9.03 -14.07 -4.15
CA TYR A 5 10.38 -13.57 -3.92
C TYR A 5 10.46 -12.87 -2.57
N ALA A 6 11.56 -13.06 -1.86
CA ALA A 6 11.89 -12.26 -0.69
C ALA A 6 12.43 -10.87 -1.12
N GLU A 7 12.30 -9.89 -0.24
CA GLU A 7 12.86 -8.54 -0.46
C GLU A 7 14.39 -8.57 -0.66
N THR A 8 15.11 -9.51 -0.02
CA THR A 8 16.54 -9.75 -0.28
C THR A 8 16.80 -10.11 -1.76
N GLN A 9 16.00 -11.03 -2.31
CA GLN A 9 16.12 -11.43 -3.72
C GLN A 9 15.76 -10.27 -4.65
N PHE A 10 14.79 -9.45 -4.26
CA PHE A 10 14.48 -8.23 -5.00
C PHE A 10 15.66 -7.27 -4.93
N HIS A 11 16.20 -6.92 -3.76
CA HIS A 11 17.36 -6.03 -3.62
C HIS A 11 18.53 -6.47 -4.52
N PHE A 12 18.94 -7.74 -4.44
CA PHE A 12 20.07 -8.29 -5.20
C PHE A 12 19.78 -8.59 -6.68
N GLY A 13 18.63 -8.16 -7.22
CA GLY A 13 18.36 -8.21 -8.67
C GLY A 13 18.00 -9.57 -9.22
N GLN A 14 17.54 -10.49 -8.37
CA GLN A 14 17.13 -11.84 -8.79
C GLN A 14 15.71 -11.86 -9.39
N LEU A 15 14.90 -10.84 -9.10
CA LEU A 15 13.57 -10.65 -9.69
C LEU A 15 13.67 -9.74 -10.91
N ASP A 16 13.42 -10.31 -12.10
CA ASP A 16 13.15 -9.57 -13.32
C ASP A 16 11.68 -9.11 -13.33
N LEU A 17 11.44 -7.83 -13.05
CA LEU A 17 10.09 -7.25 -13.03
C LEU A 17 9.40 -7.33 -14.41
N ASP A 18 10.17 -7.28 -15.51
CA ASP A 18 9.60 -7.23 -16.86
C ASP A 18 9.11 -8.62 -17.31
N ALA A 19 9.42 -9.69 -16.55
CA ALA A 19 8.86 -11.02 -16.73
C ALA A 19 7.43 -11.17 -16.14
N TYR A 20 6.95 -10.19 -15.37
CA TYR A 20 5.66 -10.23 -14.69
C TYR A 20 4.72 -9.13 -15.17
N LYS A 21 3.43 -9.44 -15.24
CA LYS A 21 2.39 -8.45 -15.56
C LYS A 21 2.02 -7.56 -14.37
N VAL A 22 2.19 -8.09 -13.15
CA VAL A 22 1.81 -7.44 -11.90
C VAL A 22 2.76 -7.86 -10.78
N LEU A 23 3.16 -6.91 -9.94
CA LEU A 23 3.80 -7.16 -8.67
C LEU A 23 2.79 -6.93 -7.54
N VAL A 24 2.72 -7.85 -6.58
CA VAL A 24 1.90 -7.70 -5.37
C VAL A 24 2.80 -7.59 -4.15
N ILE A 25 2.68 -6.50 -3.40
CA ILE A 25 3.36 -6.31 -2.11
C ILE A 25 2.36 -6.59 -0.98
N SER A 26 2.79 -7.42 -0.04
CA SER A 26 1.95 -7.99 1.04
C SER A 26 1.78 -7.06 2.24
N ALA A 27 1.30 -7.61 3.36
CA ALA A 27 0.61 -6.92 4.45
C ALA A 27 1.38 -5.79 5.14
N HIS A 28 2.71 -5.88 5.29
CA HIS A 28 3.48 -4.89 6.06
C HIS A 28 4.96 -4.79 5.60
N PRO A 29 5.22 -4.17 4.44
CA PRO A 29 6.54 -4.10 3.81
C PRO A 29 7.30 -2.84 4.27
N GLU A 30 7.52 -2.69 5.57
CA GLU A 30 7.97 -1.41 6.17
C GLU A 30 9.40 -1.00 5.78
N TYR A 31 10.31 -1.96 5.58
CA TYR A 31 11.76 -1.72 5.48
C TYR A 31 12.27 -1.89 4.04
N TRP A 32 12.59 -0.78 3.38
CA TRP A 32 12.96 -0.80 1.96
C TRP A 32 14.30 -0.09 1.69
N SER A 33 15.11 -0.70 0.83
CA SER A 33 16.36 -0.10 0.36
C SER A 33 16.11 0.86 -0.79
N GLN A 34 17.07 1.75 -1.03
CA GLN A 34 17.04 2.69 -2.15
C GLN A 34 16.87 1.95 -3.48
N GLU A 35 17.63 0.87 -3.67
CA GLU A 35 17.67 0.09 -4.89
C GLU A 35 16.32 -0.56 -5.17
N MET A 36 15.67 -1.13 -4.15
CA MET A 36 14.35 -1.72 -4.29
C MET A 36 13.31 -0.66 -4.67
N TYR A 37 13.30 0.47 -3.95
CA TYR A 37 12.34 1.55 -4.16
C TYR A 37 12.43 2.11 -5.58
N PHE A 38 13.62 2.57 -5.99
CA PHE A 38 13.77 3.20 -7.31
C PHE A 38 13.67 2.22 -8.46
N ARG A 39 14.02 0.94 -8.27
CA ARG A 39 13.81 -0.09 -9.30
C ARG A 39 12.32 -0.34 -9.54
N LEU A 40 11.54 -0.45 -8.46
CA LEU A 40 10.09 -0.61 -8.57
C LEU A 40 9.44 0.65 -9.15
N LYS A 41 9.86 1.84 -8.70
CA LYS A 41 9.35 3.10 -9.21
C LYS A 41 9.63 3.26 -10.70
N ALA A 42 10.83 2.98 -11.16
CA ALA A 42 11.16 3.03 -12.59
C ALA A 42 10.32 2.04 -13.40
N TRP A 43 10.07 0.83 -12.88
CA TRP A 43 9.20 -0.13 -13.57
C TRP A 43 7.78 0.39 -13.74
N VAL A 44 7.18 0.95 -12.69
CA VAL A 44 5.80 1.48 -12.71
C VAL A 44 5.69 2.76 -13.54
N PHE A 45 6.60 3.71 -13.34
CA PHE A 45 6.47 5.04 -13.95
C PHE A 45 7.03 5.13 -15.37
N GLU A 46 8.02 4.31 -15.72
CA GLU A 46 8.72 4.42 -17.01
C GLU A 46 8.46 3.23 -17.93
N ARG A 47 8.10 2.06 -17.39
CA ARG A 47 7.96 0.81 -18.18
C ARG A 47 6.55 0.21 -18.18
N GLY A 48 5.56 0.94 -17.67
CA GLY A 48 4.16 0.49 -17.67
C GLY A 48 3.86 -0.62 -16.65
N GLY A 49 4.70 -0.78 -15.63
CA GLY A 49 4.53 -1.79 -14.58
C GLY A 49 3.25 -1.58 -13.77
N LYS A 50 2.64 -2.69 -13.32
CA LYS A 50 1.41 -2.67 -12.51
C LYS A 50 1.67 -3.19 -11.10
N LEU A 51 1.30 -2.40 -10.10
CA LEU A 51 1.59 -2.67 -8.70
C LEU A 51 0.29 -2.76 -7.89
N MET A 52 0.16 -3.86 -7.13
CA MET A 52 -0.86 -3.98 -6.07
C MET A 52 -0.17 -3.92 -4.71
N TYR A 53 -0.54 -2.95 -3.89
CA TYR A 53 -0.10 -2.84 -2.51
C TYR A 53 -1.27 -3.17 -1.57
N LEU A 54 -1.22 -4.38 -1.01
CA LEU A 54 -2.31 -4.96 -0.20
C LEU A 54 -2.04 -4.86 1.32
N GLY A 55 -1.18 -3.92 1.74
CA GLY A 55 -0.73 -3.76 3.11
C GLY A 55 -0.88 -2.35 3.66
N GLY A 56 -0.33 -2.13 4.86
CA GLY A 56 -0.21 -0.82 5.54
C GLY A 56 1.22 -0.57 6.03
N ASN A 57 1.59 0.70 6.19
CA ASN A 57 2.93 1.15 6.57
C ASN A 57 4.05 0.56 5.70
N GLY A 58 3.82 0.58 4.40
CA GLY A 58 4.75 0.09 3.41
C GLY A 58 5.78 1.14 3.02
N LEU A 59 7.01 0.69 2.78
CA LEU A 59 8.11 1.49 2.26
C LEU A 59 8.46 2.69 3.17
N ASN A 60 8.10 2.62 4.46
CA ASN A 60 8.28 3.74 5.39
C ASN A 60 9.73 3.93 5.85
N CYS A 61 10.53 2.87 5.94
CA CYS A 61 11.85 2.89 6.55
C CYS A 61 12.97 2.57 5.56
N ALA A 62 13.88 3.51 5.36
CA ALA A 62 15.09 3.28 4.59
C ALA A 62 16.01 2.26 5.28
N VAL A 63 16.43 1.24 4.54
CA VAL A 63 17.48 0.30 4.95
C VAL A 63 18.62 0.25 3.96
N GLU A 64 19.77 -0.23 4.41
CA GLU A 64 20.92 -0.54 3.58
C GLU A 64 21.33 -1.99 3.82
N PHE A 65 21.43 -2.78 2.75
CA PHE A 65 21.97 -4.12 2.79
C PHE A 65 23.50 -4.03 2.73
N LEU A 66 24.18 -4.56 3.75
CA LEU A 66 25.64 -4.63 3.77
C LEU A 66 26.15 -5.88 3.08
N ASP A 67 25.37 -6.96 3.17
CA ASP A 67 25.57 -8.26 2.54
C ASP A 67 24.23 -9.01 2.45
N ASP A 68 24.27 -10.29 2.07
CA ASP A 68 23.08 -11.14 1.89
C ASP A 68 22.33 -11.50 3.19
N SER A 69 22.91 -11.16 4.34
CA SER A 69 22.42 -11.54 5.67
C SER A 69 22.27 -10.37 6.64
N THR A 70 22.80 -9.19 6.30
CA THR A 70 22.92 -8.06 7.22
C THR A 70 22.33 -6.78 6.62
N ILE A 71 21.46 -6.12 7.39
CA ILE A 71 20.93 -4.79 7.06
C ILE A 71 21.21 -3.79 8.17
N THR A 72 21.34 -2.52 7.80
CA THR A 72 21.24 -1.40 8.73
C THR A 72 19.92 -0.68 8.52
N VAL A 73 19.27 -0.33 9.64
CA VAL A 73 17.99 0.38 9.64
C VAL A 73 18.27 1.86 9.91
N ARG A 74 17.86 2.73 8.98
CA ARG A 74 18.13 4.17 9.07
C ARG A 74 17.00 4.89 9.80
N ASN A 75 17.01 4.81 11.13
CA ASN A 75 16.21 5.67 11.99
C ASN A 75 16.83 7.06 12.11
N THR A 76 16.03 8.05 12.52
CA THR A 76 16.52 9.42 12.74
C THR A 76 16.86 9.66 14.20
N SER A 77 17.66 10.68 14.48
CA SER A 77 17.90 11.14 15.86
C SER A 77 16.63 11.63 16.57
N SER A 78 15.57 11.95 15.81
CA SER A 78 14.29 12.42 16.31
C SER A 78 13.30 11.28 16.61
N GLY A 79 13.67 10.02 16.37
CA GLY A 79 12.76 8.87 16.41
C GLY A 79 12.41 8.34 15.02
N GLY A 80 11.30 7.62 14.93
CA GLY A 80 10.87 6.94 13.69
C GLY A 80 9.36 6.94 13.46
N SER A 81 8.58 7.59 14.34
CA SER A 81 7.13 7.71 14.18
C SER A 81 6.76 8.75 13.12
N SER A 82 5.54 8.68 12.58
CA SER A 82 5.04 9.70 11.64
C SER A 82 5.04 11.10 12.24
N SER A 83 4.77 11.27 13.55
CA SER A 83 4.86 12.58 14.21
C SER A 83 6.30 13.08 14.37
N ASP A 84 7.27 12.19 14.55
CA ASP A 84 8.68 12.59 14.56
C ASP A 84 9.15 13.07 13.19
N MET A 85 8.71 12.40 12.12
CA MET A 85 9.02 12.81 10.75
C MET A 85 8.36 14.14 10.40
N ALA A 86 7.11 14.34 10.83
CA ALA A 86 6.38 15.59 10.58
C ALA A 86 7.10 16.82 11.18
N LYS A 87 7.75 16.68 12.35
CA LYS A 87 8.53 17.78 12.99
C LYS A 87 9.69 18.28 12.14
N ILE A 88 10.21 17.44 11.24
CA ILE A 88 11.29 17.78 10.31
C ILE A 88 10.79 17.96 8.87
N GLY A 89 9.47 18.06 8.67
CA GLY A 89 8.87 18.26 7.35
C GLY A 89 8.96 17.04 6.43
N LYS A 90 8.97 15.83 7.01
CA LYS A 90 9.06 14.57 6.29
C LYS A 90 7.84 13.69 6.56
N GLU A 91 7.45 12.89 5.57
CA GLU A 91 6.30 11.98 5.69
C GLU A 91 6.68 10.63 6.33
N SER A 92 7.93 10.18 6.14
CA SER A 92 8.43 8.88 6.62
C SER A 92 9.95 8.87 6.79
N ARG A 93 10.49 7.78 7.35
CA ARG A 93 11.95 7.56 7.43
C ARG A 93 12.58 7.36 6.04
N LEU A 94 11.82 6.87 5.06
CA LEU A 94 12.25 6.77 3.66
C LEU A 94 12.40 8.17 3.05
N ASP A 95 11.42 9.04 3.26
CA ASP A 95 11.41 10.43 2.77
C ASP A 95 12.58 11.26 3.32
N VAL A 96 13.09 10.94 4.51
CA VAL A 96 14.30 11.58 5.06
C VAL A 96 15.50 11.46 4.10
N TYR A 97 15.63 10.33 3.41
CA TYR A 97 16.79 10.03 2.57
C TYR A 97 16.49 10.09 1.07
N TYR A 98 15.25 9.84 0.66
CA TYR A 98 14.86 9.71 -0.75
C TYR A 98 13.67 10.63 -1.06
N GLU A 99 12.46 10.07 -1.05
CA GLU A 99 11.19 10.78 -1.25
C GLU A 99 10.08 10.02 -0.53
N SER A 100 8.90 10.61 -0.43
CA SER A 100 7.73 9.94 0.16
C SER A 100 7.38 8.65 -0.57
N GLU A 101 7.06 7.61 0.19
CA GLU A 101 6.48 6.37 -0.32
C GLU A 101 5.16 6.63 -1.06
N ALA A 102 4.41 7.69 -0.70
CA ALA A 102 3.18 8.07 -1.39
C ALA A 102 3.42 8.44 -2.84
N SER A 103 4.63 8.88 -3.22
CA SER A 103 4.99 9.16 -4.62
C SER A 103 5.08 7.92 -5.49
N LEU A 104 5.06 6.71 -4.90
CA LEU A 104 4.90 5.44 -5.61
C LEU A 104 3.56 4.79 -5.25
N LEU A 105 3.30 4.59 -3.97
CA LEU A 105 2.14 3.84 -3.46
C LEU A 105 0.84 4.65 -3.53
N GLY A 106 0.88 5.96 -3.76
CA GLY A 106 -0.28 6.86 -3.68
C GLY A 106 -0.77 7.13 -2.24
N VAL A 107 -0.24 6.44 -1.24
CA VAL A 107 -0.57 6.58 0.19
C VAL A 107 0.68 6.43 1.05
N ARG A 108 0.66 7.00 2.27
CA ARG A 108 1.68 6.80 3.32
C ARG A 108 1.06 6.56 4.69
N CYS A 109 1.82 6.07 5.67
CA CYS A 109 1.33 5.78 7.03
C CYS A 109 1.20 7.02 7.94
N THR A 110 0.06 7.16 8.63
CA THR A 110 -0.24 8.24 9.61
C THR A 110 -0.21 7.64 11.00
N GLU A 111 0.00 8.50 11.99
CA GLU A 111 -0.27 8.13 13.37
C GLU A 111 -1.77 7.88 13.61
N GLU A 112 -2.63 8.68 12.98
CA GLU A 112 -4.08 8.48 12.94
C GLU A 112 -4.41 7.11 12.30
N GLY A 113 -5.07 6.26 13.09
CA GLY A 113 -5.49 4.91 12.70
C GLY A 113 -4.57 3.78 13.18
N ILE A 114 -3.37 4.09 13.70
CA ILE A 114 -2.51 3.08 14.33
C ILE A 114 -3.28 2.38 15.46
N MET A 115 -3.16 1.05 15.51
CA MET A 115 -3.80 0.16 16.49
C MET A 115 -5.34 0.14 16.47
N THR A 116 -5.97 0.68 15.43
CA THR A 116 -7.44 0.65 15.26
C THR A 116 -7.89 -0.39 14.23
N GLY A 117 -9.19 -0.67 14.14
CA GLY A 117 -9.77 -1.54 13.10
C GLY A 117 -11.21 -1.13 12.79
N ALA A 118 -11.56 -1.06 11.51
CA ALA A 118 -12.88 -0.67 11.01
C ALA A 118 -13.13 -1.22 9.59
N PRO A 119 -14.38 -1.27 9.10
CA PRO A 119 -14.65 -1.52 7.68
C PRO A 119 -14.34 -0.27 6.82
N TYR A 120 -14.40 -0.43 5.51
CA TYR A 120 -14.34 0.66 4.55
C TYR A 120 -15.74 1.17 4.19
N ARG A 121 -15.82 2.45 3.84
CA ARG A 121 -16.95 3.06 3.13
C ARG A 121 -16.56 3.32 1.68
N ALA A 122 -17.38 2.87 0.74
CA ALA A 122 -17.17 3.12 -0.69
C ALA A 122 -17.37 4.61 -1.03
N ILE A 123 -16.55 5.15 -1.94
CA ILE A 123 -16.54 6.57 -2.32
C ILE A 123 -16.81 6.77 -3.81
N ASP A 124 -16.22 5.94 -4.68
CA ASP A 124 -16.33 6.07 -6.13
C ASP A 124 -16.63 4.70 -6.76
N THR A 125 -17.86 4.23 -6.55
CA THR A 125 -18.36 2.93 -7.04
C THR A 125 -18.57 2.88 -8.55
N SER A 126 -18.42 4.00 -9.24
CA SER A 126 -18.33 4.04 -10.71
C SER A 126 -17.04 3.42 -11.24
N HIS A 127 -16.03 3.24 -10.38
CA HIS A 127 -14.76 2.65 -10.74
C HIS A 127 -14.87 1.13 -10.95
N TRP A 128 -14.19 0.61 -11.98
CA TRP A 128 -14.23 -0.81 -12.38
C TRP A 128 -13.78 -1.79 -11.28
N ILE A 129 -13.09 -1.33 -10.23
CA ILE A 129 -12.74 -2.21 -9.10
C ILE A 129 -14.00 -2.76 -8.40
N PHE A 130 -15.11 -2.03 -8.47
CA PHE A 130 -16.37 -2.37 -7.84
C PHE A 130 -17.30 -3.21 -8.74
N ASP A 131 -16.88 -3.54 -9.97
CA ASP A 131 -17.69 -4.30 -10.90
C ASP A 131 -18.19 -5.62 -10.30
N GLY A 132 -19.51 -5.81 -10.26
CA GLY A 132 -20.14 -7.01 -9.73
C GLY A 132 -20.08 -7.18 -8.21
N THR A 133 -19.71 -6.15 -7.45
CA THR A 133 -19.84 -6.11 -5.98
C THR A 133 -21.26 -5.76 -5.53
N GLY A 134 -21.97 -4.97 -6.33
CA GLY A 134 -23.29 -4.42 -5.96
C GLY A 134 -23.23 -3.25 -4.98
N LEU A 135 -22.04 -2.77 -4.62
CA LEU A 135 -21.84 -1.62 -3.74
C LEU A 135 -22.23 -0.32 -4.44
N ALA A 136 -22.86 0.58 -3.69
CA ALA A 136 -23.09 1.98 -4.04
C ALA A 136 -22.23 2.92 -3.17
N ASP A 137 -22.07 4.17 -3.61
CA ASP A 137 -21.35 5.18 -2.83
C ASP A 137 -21.97 5.33 -1.44
N GLY A 138 -21.14 5.24 -0.41
CA GLY A 138 -21.58 5.26 0.99
C GLY A 138 -21.80 3.89 1.62
N ASP A 139 -21.88 2.81 0.84
CA ASP A 139 -22.01 1.46 1.38
C ASP A 139 -20.74 1.04 2.14
N ILE A 140 -20.95 0.19 3.15
CA ILE A 140 -19.91 -0.32 4.03
C ILE A 140 -19.51 -1.73 3.60
N PHE A 141 -18.21 -2.03 3.58
CA PHE A 141 -17.68 -3.36 3.25
C PHE A 141 -16.39 -3.67 4.00
N GLY A 142 -15.99 -4.95 4.06
CA GLY A 142 -14.80 -5.37 4.81
C GLY A 142 -15.05 -5.44 6.33
N GLU A 143 -16.29 -5.75 6.74
CA GLU A 143 -16.63 -5.94 8.15
C GLU A 143 -16.10 -7.28 8.69
N ARG A 144 -16.03 -8.30 7.82
CA ARG A 144 -15.51 -9.62 8.18
C ARG A 144 -13.99 -9.63 8.05
N CYS A 145 -13.28 -9.78 9.17
CA CYS A 145 -11.82 -9.76 9.21
C CYS A 145 -11.28 -10.73 10.27
N LEU A 146 -10.24 -11.50 9.91
CA LEU A 146 -9.58 -12.45 10.81
C LEU A 146 -8.44 -11.82 11.65
N HIS A 147 -8.23 -10.51 11.57
CA HIS A 147 -7.12 -9.85 12.26
C HIS A 147 -7.40 -9.76 13.77
N MET A 148 -6.58 -10.46 14.57
CA MET A 148 -6.85 -10.66 16.00
C MET A 148 -6.30 -9.55 16.92
N ARG A 149 -5.32 -8.76 16.45
CA ARG A 149 -4.70 -7.69 17.28
C ARG A 149 -5.52 -6.41 17.29
N CYS A 150 -6.09 -6.07 16.14
CA CYS A 150 -6.94 -4.90 15.93
C CYS A 150 -8.24 -5.37 15.27
N PRO A 151 -9.26 -5.75 16.05
CA PRO A 151 -10.54 -6.16 15.51
C PRO A 151 -11.30 -4.96 14.93
N GLY A 152 -12.29 -5.21 14.09
CA GLY A 152 -13.24 -4.19 13.62
C GLY A 152 -13.38 -4.10 12.10
N GLY A 153 -12.46 -4.68 11.32
CA GLY A 153 -12.62 -4.80 9.87
C GLY A 153 -11.31 -4.75 9.08
N ALA A 154 -11.45 -4.55 7.77
CA ALA A 154 -10.38 -4.61 6.78
C ALA A 154 -9.46 -3.37 6.75
N SER A 155 -9.85 -2.25 7.39
CA SER A 155 -9.04 -1.04 7.54
C SER A 155 -8.48 -0.98 8.96
N GLY A 156 -7.19 -1.28 9.17
CA GLY A 156 -6.64 -1.26 10.51
C GLY A 156 -5.23 -1.79 10.71
N HIS A 157 -4.89 -1.87 12.00
CA HIS A 157 -3.57 -2.07 12.60
C HIS A 157 -2.60 -0.93 12.31
N GLU A 158 -2.28 -0.68 11.04
CA GLU A 158 -1.64 0.55 10.60
C GLU A 158 -2.29 0.94 9.26
N THR A 159 -2.53 2.23 9.08
CA THR A 159 -3.38 2.73 8.00
C THR A 159 -2.69 3.84 7.21
N ASP A 160 -2.75 3.71 5.90
CA ASP A 160 -2.13 4.63 4.97
C ASP A 160 -3.20 5.52 4.33
N LYS A 161 -2.84 6.78 4.08
CA LYS A 161 -3.72 7.82 3.53
C LYS A 161 -3.01 8.55 2.40
N MET A 162 -3.79 9.11 1.49
CA MET A 162 -3.25 10.04 0.48
C MET A 162 -2.55 11.22 1.16
N SER A 163 -1.52 11.76 0.51
CA SER A 163 -0.77 12.92 0.97
C SER A 163 -0.55 13.91 -0.19
N PRO A 164 -0.03 15.12 0.07
CA PRO A 164 0.40 16.01 -1.00
C PRO A 164 1.44 15.40 -1.96
N SER A 165 2.12 14.33 -1.54
CA SER A 165 3.12 13.60 -2.34
C SER A 165 2.50 12.51 -3.22
N SER A 166 1.20 12.21 -3.09
CA SER A 166 0.48 11.28 -3.95
C SER A 166 0.48 11.78 -5.41
N PRO A 167 0.64 10.90 -6.43
CA PRO A 167 0.65 11.31 -7.82
C PRO A 167 -0.62 12.08 -8.24
N PRO A 168 -0.50 13.09 -9.13
CA PRO A 168 -1.65 13.78 -9.69
C PRO A 168 -2.63 12.80 -10.34
N GLY A 169 -3.92 13.01 -10.13
CA GLY A 169 -4.95 12.11 -10.67
C GLY A 169 -5.21 10.84 -9.86
N THR A 170 -4.52 10.63 -8.72
CA THR A 170 -4.85 9.56 -7.77
C THR A 170 -6.31 9.67 -7.34
N ARG A 171 -7.08 8.59 -7.55
CA ARG A 171 -8.50 8.50 -7.20
C ARG A 171 -8.67 7.84 -5.84
N LEU A 172 -9.41 8.48 -4.95
CA LEU A 172 -9.88 7.88 -3.70
C LEU A 172 -11.14 7.05 -3.96
N LEU A 173 -11.05 5.74 -3.76
CA LEU A 173 -12.10 4.79 -4.11
C LEU A 173 -12.92 4.32 -2.90
N ALA A 174 -12.26 4.19 -1.75
CA ALA A 174 -12.92 3.91 -0.47
C ALA A 174 -12.07 4.44 0.69
N LYS A 175 -12.70 4.66 1.86
CA LYS A 175 -12.03 5.13 3.07
C LYS A 175 -12.47 4.33 4.29
N GLY A 176 -11.52 3.92 5.13
CA GLY A 176 -11.79 3.28 6.41
C GLY A 176 -12.60 4.15 7.37
N LEU A 177 -13.47 3.54 8.17
CA LEU A 177 -14.27 4.21 9.18
C LEU A 177 -13.60 4.24 10.57
N ASN A 178 -12.27 4.23 10.59
CA ASN A 178 -11.50 4.29 11.83
C ASN A 178 -11.72 5.65 12.53
N PRO A 179 -11.57 5.73 13.87
CA PRO A 179 -11.69 6.98 14.62
C PRO A 179 -10.77 8.10 14.08
N ASP A 180 -11.13 9.35 14.36
CA ASP A 180 -10.32 10.54 14.08
C ASP A 180 -9.90 10.70 12.61
N GLU A 181 -10.76 10.29 11.66
CA GLU A 181 -10.45 10.22 10.23
C GLU A 181 -9.21 9.35 9.91
N GLY A 182 -8.86 8.46 10.84
CA GLY A 182 -7.73 7.54 10.81
C GLY A 182 -7.88 6.38 9.83
N GLY A 183 -8.89 6.39 8.95
CA GLY A 183 -9.13 5.30 8.00
C GLY A 183 -8.01 5.12 6.98
N ALA A 184 -7.83 3.88 6.51
CA ALA A 184 -7.04 3.59 5.32
C ALA A 184 -7.75 4.11 4.07
N ASP A 185 -7.00 4.64 3.12
CA ASP A 185 -7.51 5.05 1.80
C ASP A 185 -7.24 3.95 0.78
N ILE A 186 -8.30 3.42 0.15
CA ILE A 186 -8.16 2.60 -1.05
C ILE A 186 -8.06 3.53 -2.25
N ILE A 187 -6.97 3.45 -3.00
CA ILE A 187 -6.71 4.32 -4.14
C ILE A 187 -6.35 3.55 -5.41
N HIS A 188 -6.49 4.24 -6.53
CA HIS A 188 -5.90 3.86 -7.81
C HIS A 188 -5.29 5.09 -8.49
N HIS A 189 -4.12 4.92 -9.11
CA HIS A 189 -3.53 5.92 -9.98
C HIS A 189 -2.87 5.28 -11.20
N GLU A 190 -2.77 6.05 -12.28
CA GLU A 190 -2.18 5.65 -13.54
C GLU A 190 -0.99 6.57 -13.86
N THR A 191 0.04 6.03 -14.52
CA THR A 191 1.21 6.79 -14.97
C THR A 191 1.14 7.08 -16.46
N GLU A 192 1.89 8.07 -16.94
CA GLU A 192 1.94 8.40 -18.37
C GLU A 192 2.46 7.24 -19.24
N SER A 193 3.24 6.31 -18.67
CA SER A 193 3.72 5.10 -19.38
C SER A 193 2.67 3.99 -19.44
N GLY A 194 1.47 4.19 -18.85
CA GLY A 194 0.42 3.18 -18.75
C GLY A 194 0.60 2.23 -17.56
N GLY A 195 1.51 2.55 -16.63
CA GLY A 195 1.63 1.84 -15.36
C GLY A 195 0.45 2.15 -14.46
N GLU A 196 0.12 1.22 -13.57
CA GLU A 196 -1.04 1.35 -12.69
C GLU A 196 -0.66 0.95 -11.26
N VAL A 197 -1.16 1.67 -10.26
CA VAL A 197 -0.98 1.32 -8.84
C VAL A 197 -2.34 1.24 -8.17
N PHE A 198 -2.60 0.12 -7.50
CA PHE A 198 -3.75 -0.07 -6.62
C PHE A 198 -3.25 -0.30 -5.19
N SER A 199 -3.69 0.54 -4.26
CA SER A 199 -3.26 0.47 -2.85
C SER A 199 -4.46 0.41 -1.94
N VAL A 200 -4.40 -0.46 -0.91
CA VAL A 200 -5.48 -0.59 0.09
C VAL A 200 -5.17 0.13 1.39
N GLY A 201 -3.89 0.38 1.67
CA GLY A 201 -3.42 1.16 2.81
C GLY A 201 -3.73 0.57 4.18
N SER A 202 -3.82 -0.75 4.35
CA SER A 202 -4.18 -1.39 5.61
C SER A 202 -3.49 -2.75 5.78
N ILE A 203 -2.82 -2.94 6.92
CA ILE A 203 -2.25 -4.23 7.32
C ILE A 203 -3.35 -5.29 7.49
N SER A 204 -4.54 -4.89 7.97
CA SER A 204 -5.66 -5.82 8.21
C SER A 204 -6.36 -6.30 6.93
N TYR A 205 -6.11 -5.67 5.76
CA TYR A 205 -6.85 -5.98 4.53
C TYR A 205 -6.74 -7.45 4.11
N PRO A 206 -5.54 -8.08 4.06
CA PRO A 206 -5.42 -9.47 3.65
C PRO A 206 -6.15 -10.46 4.56
N CYS A 207 -6.35 -10.12 5.85
CA CYS A 207 -7.10 -10.94 6.79
C CYS A 207 -8.61 -10.98 6.49
N SER A 208 -9.10 -10.10 5.62
CA SER A 208 -10.50 -10.06 5.19
C SER A 208 -10.73 -10.82 3.88
N LEU A 209 -9.68 -11.06 3.08
CA LEU A 209 -9.77 -11.82 1.83
C LEU A 209 -10.48 -13.18 1.94
N PRO A 210 -10.20 -14.06 2.93
CA PRO A 210 -10.86 -15.37 2.97
C PRO A 210 -12.30 -15.33 3.47
N VAL A 211 -12.76 -14.21 4.04
CA VAL A 211 -14.00 -14.14 4.82
C VAL A 211 -14.94 -13.02 4.40
N ASP A 212 -14.54 -12.08 3.55
CA ASP A 212 -15.36 -10.98 3.04
C ASP A 212 -15.45 -11.01 1.51
N GLU A 213 -16.67 -11.12 0.99
CA GLU A 213 -16.94 -11.26 -0.44
C GLU A 213 -16.63 -10.00 -1.25
N ASN A 214 -16.85 -8.81 -0.68
CA ASN A 214 -16.58 -7.55 -1.37
C ASN A 214 -15.07 -7.29 -1.46
N ILE A 215 -14.34 -7.53 -0.37
CA ILE A 215 -12.86 -7.48 -0.36
C ILE A 215 -12.30 -8.49 -1.39
N SER A 216 -12.81 -9.72 -1.40
CA SER A 216 -12.43 -10.75 -2.37
C SER A 216 -12.69 -10.33 -3.81
N LYS A 217 -13.89 -9.79 -4.08
CA LYS A 217 -14.33 -9.41 -5.42
C LYS A 217 -13.55 -8.22 -5.95
N ILE A 218 -13.34 -7.18 -5.14
CA ILE A 218 -12.50 -6.03 -5.48
C ILE A 218 -11.08 -6.47 -5.80
N THR A 219 -10.45 -7.28 -4.94
CA THR A 219 -9.10 -7.79 -5.17
C THR A 219 -9.01 -8.60 -6.46
N ARG A 220 -10.00 -9.46 -6.72
CA ARG A 220 -10.08 -10.25 -7.95
C ARG A 220 -10.19 -9.36 -9.19
N ASN A 221 -11.04 -8.34 -9.17
CA ASN A 221 -11.21 -7.42 -10.29
C ASN A 221 -9.88 -6.72 -10.65
N VAL A 222 -9.09 -6.30 -9.64
CA VAL A 222 -7.76 -5.71 -9.85
C VAL A 222 -6.78 -6.72 -10.43
N VAL A 223 -6.69 -7.93 -9.86
CA VAL A 223 -5.83 -8.99 -10.40
C VAL A 223 -6.17 -9.29 -11.85
N GLU A 224 -7.46 -9.52 -12.15
CA GLU A 224 -7.92 -9.85 -13.51
C GLU A 224 -7.58 -8.75 -14.52
N ARG A 225 -7.76 -7.48 -14.15
CA ARG A 225 -7.38 -6.36 -15.02
C ARG A 225 -5.86 -6.25 -15.20
N PHE A 226 -5.09 -6.41 -14.14
CA PHE A 226 -3.63 -6.22 -14.21
C PHE A 226 -2.93 -7.38 -14.94
N VAL A 227 -3.50 -8.58 -14.94
CA VAL A 227 -2.95 -9.74 -15.67
C VAL A 227 -3.50 -9.91 -17.08
N SER A 228 -4.45 -9.09 -17.51
CA SER A 228 -4.96 -9.08 -18.89
C SER A 228 -3.93 -8.41 -19.80
#